data_AF-A0A6I5A600-F1
#
_entry.id   AF-A0A6I5A600-F1
#
_cell.length_a   1.000
_cell.length_b   1.000
_cell.length_c   1.000
_cell.angle_alpha   90.00
_cell.angle_beta   90.00
_cell.angle_gamma   90.00
#
_symmetry.space_group_name_H-M   'P 1'
#
loop_
_entity.id
_entity.type
_entity.pdbx_description
1 polymer ?
#
loop_
_entity_poly.entity_id
_entity_poly.type
_entity_poly.pdbx_seq_one_letter_code
_entity_poly.pdbx_strand_id
1 'polypeptide(L)' 'MKNLTKQKWKDPGIVMVTILSTIALLFFIWWPTETFIAGISLVGWGMFACFFIWLTLTIIYVIWMEKKERH' A
#
# COMPACT_ATOMS: atom_id res chain seq x y z
N MET A 1 -11.05 26.83 16.30
CA MET A 1 -10.05 25.74 16.08
C MET A 1 -10.71 24.35 15.98
N LYS A 2 -11.61 24.09 15.01
CA LYS A 2 -12.28 22.79 14.86
C LYS A 2 -12.26 22.20 13.44
N ASN A 3 -11.76 22.95 12.44
CA ASN A 3 -11.84 22.56 11.02
C ASN A 3 -10.51 22.14 10.37
N LEU A 4 -9.36 22.39 11.01
CA LEU A 4 -8.05 22.00 10.45
C LEU A 4 -7.73 20.50 10.64
N THR A 5 -8.29 19.87 11.67
CA THR A 5 -8.05 18.44 11.98
C THR A 5 -8.72 17.49 10.99
N LYS A 6 -9.84 17.89 10.36
CA LYS A 6 -10.52 17.04 9.35
C LYS A 6 -9.75 16.94 8.03
N GLN A 7 -8.95 17.96 7.68
CA GLN A 7 -8.20 17.97 6.41
C GLN A 7 -6.91 17.15 6.51
N LYS A 8 -6.29 17.10 7.70
CA LYS A 8 -5.04 16.34 7.93
C LYS A 8 -5.18 14.81 7.79
N TRP A 9 -6.38 14.28 8.00
CA TRP A 9 -6.70 12.85 7.80
C TRP A 9 -6.95 12.47 6.33
N LYS A 10 -7.16 13.47 5.47
CA LYS A 10 -7.21 13.33 4.01
C LYS A 10 -5.87 13.73 3.38
N ASP A 11 -4.77 13.71 4.13
CA ASP A 11 -3.47 13.87 3.50
C ASP A 11 -3.09 12.57 2.77
N PRO A 12 -2.70 12.65 1.48
CA PRO A 12 -2.40 11.48 0.66
C PRO A 12 -1.35 10.58 1.30
N GLY A 13 -0.37 11.18 2.00
CA GLY A 13 0.68 10.47 2.71
C GLY A 13 0.16 9.57 3.84
N ILE A 14 -0.84 10.02 4.62
CA ILE A 14 -1.38 9.22 5.74
C ILE A 14 -2.17 8.00 5.24
N VAL A 15 -2.92 8.17 4.16
CA VAL A 15 -3.63 7.06 3.50
C VAL A 15 -2.63 6.06 2.93
N MET A 16 -1.57 6.54 2.27
CA MET A 16 -0.52 5.70 1.70
C MET A 16 0.22 4.91 2.79
N VAL A 17 0.59 5.55 3.91
CA VAL A 17 1.23 4.91 5.06
C VAL A 17 0.31 3.87 5.72
N THR A 18 -0.99 4.15 5.83
CA THR A 18 -1.96 3.20 6.40
C THR A 18 -2.10 1.95 5.53
N ILE A 19 -2.18 2.12 4.20
CA ILE A 19 -2.25 0.99 3.26
C ILE A 19 -0.94 0.19 3.29
N LEU A 20 0.21 0.85 3.23
CA LEU A 20 1.52 0.19 3.34
C LEU A 20 1.65 -0.58 4.66
N SER A 21 1.27 0.02 5.79
CA SER A 21 1.33 -0.65 7.10
C SER A 21 0.40 -1.86 7.17
N THR A 22 -0.80 -1.78 6.58
CA THR A 22 -1.74 -2.90 6.53
C THR A 22 -1.18 -4.05 5.70
N ILE A 23 -0.58 -3.76 4.54
CA ILE A 23 0.02 -4.77 3.67
C ILE A 23 1.25 -5.40 4.33
N ALA A 24 2.08 -4.58 5.00
CA ALA A 24 3.21 -5.08 5.78
C ALA A 24 2.74 -6.01 6.91
N LEU A 25 1.70 -5.65 7.66
CA LEU A 25 1.12 -6.49 8.71
C LEU A 25 0.58 -7.81 8.16
N LEU A 26 -0.12 -7.77 7.02
CA LEU A 26 -0.61 -8.97 6.37
C LEU A 26 0.53 -9.89 5.95
N PHE A 27 1.60 -9.35 5.35
CA PHE A 27 2.80 -10.14 5.02
C PHE A 27 3.51 -10.68 6.26
N PHE A 28 3.52 -9.92 7.36
CA PHE A 28 4.17 -10.31 8.60
C PHE A 28 3.42 -11.44 9.33
N ILE A 29 2.09 -11.38 9.36
CA ILE A 29 1.23 -12.41 9.96
C ILE A 29 1.15 -13.66 9.09
N TRP A 30 1.06 -13.47 7.76
CA TRP A 30 0.88 -14.57 6.82
C TRP A 30 2.18 -15.30 6.47
N TRP A 31 3.35 -14.76 6.83
CA TRP A 31 4.67 -15.19 6.36
C TRP A 31 4.84 -16.73 6.32
N PRO A 32 4.73 -17.35 5.13
CA PRO A 32 4.82 -18.78 5.03
C PRO A 32 6.20 -19.14 4.46
N THR A 33 7.14 -19.47 5.35
CA THR A 33 8.53 -19.79 5.01
C THR A 33 8.68 -21.10 4.23
N GLU A 34 7.74 -22.02 4.38
CA GLU A 34 7.89 -23.43 3.98
C GLU A 34 7.02 -23.84 2.78
N THR A 35 6.18 -22.95 2.26
CA THR A 35 5.25 -23.31 1.18
C THR A 35 5.88 -23.00 -0.19
N PHE A 36 6.00 -24.05 -1.00
CA PHE A 36 6.41 -23.96 -2.40
C PHE A 36 5.20 -24.27 -3.27
N ILE A 37 4.76 -23.31 -4.08
CA ILE A 37 3.71 -23.52 -5.08
C ILE A 37 4.37 -23.55 -6.46
N ALA A 38 4.17 -24.64 -7.20
CA ALA A 38 4.72 -24.87 -8.54
C ALA A 38 6.26 -24.79 -8.62
N GLY A 39 6.96 -25.23 -7.56
CA GLY A 39 8.44 -25.21 -7.48
C GLY A 39 9.03 -23.83 -7.16
N ILE A 40 8.20 -22.81 -7.00
CA ILE A 40 8.59 -21.44 -6.62
C ILE A 40 8.12 -21.21 -5.18
N SER A 41 8.98 -20.65 -4.34
CA SER A 41 8.61 -20.27 -2.97
C SER A 41 7.40 -19.32 -3.00
N LEU A 42 6.43 -19.48 -2.09
CA LEU A 42 5.34 -18.51 -1.92
C LEU A 42 5.88 -17.10 -1.70
N VAL A 43 7.06 -16.97 -1.12
CA VAL A 43 7.76 -15.70 -0.95
C VAL A 43 8.06 -15.06 -2.31
N GLY A 44 8.45 -15.85 -3.31
CA GLY A 44 8.67 -15.38 -4.68
C GLY A 44 7.38 -14.87 -5.35
N TRP A 45 6.28 -15.59 -5.16
CA TRP A 45 4.95 -15.13 -5.59
C TRP A 45 4.49 -13.86 -4.84
N GLY A 46 4.78 -13.79 -3.55
CA GLY A 46 4.52 -12.62 -2.72
C GLY A 46 5.31 -11.39 -3.18
N MET A 47 6.59 -11.55 -3.52
CA MET A 47 7.42 -10.49 -4.10
C MET A 47 6.86 -10.00 -5.44
N PHE A 48 6.41 -10.92 -6.30
CA PHE A 48 5.81 -10.57 -7.58
C PHE A 48 4.47 -9.82 -7.41
N ALA A 49 3.62 -10.25 -6.49
CA ALA A 49 2.39 -9.55 -6.15
C ALA A 49 2.65 -8.17 -5.52
N CYS A 50 3.72 -8.04 -4.72
CA CYS A 50 4.14 -6.78 -4.11
C CYS A 50 4.46 -5.71 -5.16
N PHE A 51 5.04 -6.10 -6.30
CA PHE A 51 5.25 -5.18 -7.43
C PHE A 51 3.94 -4.58 -7.94
N PHE A 52 2.91 -5.40 -8.16
CA PHE A 52 1.61 -4.90 -8.62
C PHE A 52 0.95 -3.98 -7.61
N ILE A 53 0.99 -4.35 -6.33
CA ILE A 53 0.49 -3.52 -5.23
C ILE A 53 1.18 -2.15 -5.24
N TRP A 54 2.51 -2.12 -5.38
CA TRP A 54 3.27 -0.89 -5.34
C TRP A 54 2.98 0.01 -6.55
N LEU A 55 2.79 -0.60 -7.72
CA LEU A 55 2.41 0.08 -8.96
C LEU A 55 1.01 0.71 -8.80
N THR A 56 0.02 -0.04 -8.32
CA THR A 56 -1.32 0.49 -8.04
C THR A 56 -1.29 1.61 -7.00
N LEU A 57 -0.50 1.46 -5.94
CA LEU A 57 -0.34 2.49 -4.91
C LEU A 57 0.23 3.79 -5.49
N THR A 58 1.23 3.68 -6.37
CA THR A 58 1.86 4.80 -7.06
C THR A 58 0.88 5.51 -8.00
N ILE A 59 0.11 4.75 -8.79
CA ILE A 59 -0.92 5.32 -9.67
C ILE A 59 -1.97 6.09 -8.86
N ILE A 60 -2.48 5.48 -7.78
CA ILE A 60 -3.44 6.13 -6.89
C ILE A 60 -2.85 7.43 -6.35
N TYR A 61 -1.59 7.41 -5.90
CA TYR A 61 -0.90 8.59 -5.38
C TYR A 61 -0.77 9.70 -6.43
N VAL A 62 -0.36 9.38 -7.65
CA VAL A 62 -0.22 10.36 -8.75
C VAL A 62 -1.56 10.98 -9.10
N ILE A 63 -2.62 10.17 -9.27
CA ILE A 63 -3.98 10.67 -9.57
C ILE A 63 -4.49 11.56 -8.43
N TRP A 64 -4.19 11.20 -7.19
CA TRP A 64 -4.60 12.01 -6.04
C TRP A 64 -3.85 13.33 -5.95
N MET A 65 -2.54 13.33 -6.22
CA MET A 65 -1.73 14.55 -6.30
C MET A 65 -2.23 15.46 -7.41
N GLU A 66 -2.46 14.93 -8.62
CA GLU A 66 -3.07 15.69 -9.73
C GLU A 66 -4.42 16.29 -9.32
N LYS A 67 -5.24 15.56 -8.57
CA LYS A 67 -6.56 16.04 -8.14
C LYS A 67 -6.47 17.10 -7.03
N LYS A 68 -5.45 17.04 -6.17
CA LYS A 68 -5.22 18.02 -5.08
C LYS A 68 -4.60 19.31 -5.60
N GLU A 69 -3.82 19.24 -6.68
CA GLU A 69 -3.16 20.40 -7.29
C GLU A 69 -4.07 21.15 -8.29
N ARG A 70 -5.07 20.45 -8.87
CA ARG A 70 -6.07 21.09 -9.74
C ARG A 70 -7.19 21.84 -9.01
N HIS A 71 -7.16 21.92 -7.67
CA HIS A 71 -8.27 22.39 -6.84
C HIS A 71 -7.84 23.40 -5.78
#